data_AF-A0AAV9JQG3-F1
#
_entry.id   AF-A0AAV9JQG3-F1
#
_cell.length_a   1.000
_cell.length_b   1.000
_cell.length_c   1.000
_cell.angle_alpha   90.00
_cell.angle_beta   90.00
_cell.angle_gamma   90.00
#
_symmetry.space_group_name_H-M   'P 1'
#
loop_
_entity.id
_entity.type
_entity.pdbx_description
1 polymer ?
#
loop_
_entity_poly.entity_id
_entity_poly.type
_entity_poly.pdbx_seq_one_letter_code
_entity_poly.pdbx_strand_id
1 'polypeptide(L)'
;MVGMALMGHAPTDGWNDEECVAVYKRARRLGCDLVKITMPASRMEDNLAVHVFRHKIETTETRSRLIAYNTGKQGRPSMCFNKILTPVKYPSAKANTESAKAADGMVTAKEVFTSLFASFVYEPMHFFIYGANVSYSLSPAMHNAAYGACGMPHTYGTHSSSSLDDFKRLAREPHFGGVRNVFLCNRTLENAWTLAHHYNELIGANAISELDHANAAYTQVRVLESFESAWPKDFRQPSMIVSSIPTQTADGTPTNFTIPENWLKSPTGGVMVELAYRPLMTPIVKQMRAQAHKGWMFMDGFDVLPEQAFAQFELFTGRRAPRKLMRDEVIKQYMEEQNEPALSARNLDPNPPSR
;
A
#
# COMPACT_ATOMS: atom_id res chain seq x y z
N MET A 1 -23.99 -19.09 -1.38
CA MET A 1 -25.30 -18.51 -1.78
C MET A 1 -25.70 -17.39 -0.82
N VAL A 2 -26.21 -16.26 -1.33
CA VAL A 2 -26.69 -15.13 -0.49
C VAL A 2 -28.22 -15.12 -0.48
N GLY A 3 -28.83 -15.29 0.70
CA GLY A 3 -30.27 -15.11 0.89
C GLY A 3 -30.59 -13.65 1.16
N MET A 4 -31.56 -13.07 0.45
CA MET A 4 -31.94 -11.65 0.60
C MET A 4 -33.40 -11.51 1.04
N ALA A 5 -33.62 -10.72 2.09
CA ALA A 5 -34.93 -10.28 2.55
C ALA A 5 -34.95 -8.75 2.61
N LEU A 6 -35.69 -8.14 1.67
CA LEU A 6 -35.87 -6.70 1.58
C LEU A 6 -37.26 -6.36 2.10
N MET A 7 -37.35 -5.93 3.36
CA MET A 7 -38.62 -5.57 3.97
C MET A 7 -39.03 -4.16 3.53
N GLY A 8 -40.16 -4.06 2.82
CA GLY A 8 -40.69 -2.78 2.33
C GLY A 8 -41.22 -1.85 3.44
N HIS A 9 -41.50 -2.43 4.61
CA HIS A 9 -41.99 -1.76 5.81
C HIS A 9 -41.41 -2.49 7.03
N ALA A 10 -41.14 -1.75 8.10
CA ALA A 10 -40.71 -2.36 9.37
C ALA A 10 -41.88 -3.15 10.00
N PRO A 11 -41.66 -4.36 10.54
CA PRO A 11 -42.63 -5.06 11.38
C PRO A 11 -43.04 -4.23 12.60
N THR A 12 -44.10 -4.64 13.30
CA THR A 12 -44.67 -3.87 14.43
C THR A 12 -43.65 -3.63 15.55
N ASP A 13 -42.80 -4.62 15.86
CA ASP A 13 -41.69 -4.49 16.83
C ASP A 13 -40.31 -4.38 16.15
N GLY A 14 -40.31 -4.00 14.87
CA GLY A 14 -39.09 -3.79 14.07
C GLY A 14 -38.15 -5.00 14.08
N TRP A 15 -36.91 -4.77 14.52
CA TRP A 15 -35.87 -5.81 14.59
C TRP A 15 -36.02 -6.80 15.74
N ASN A 16 -36.87 -6.51 16.73
CA ASN A 16 -37.14 -7.42 17.84
C ASN A 16 -38.17 -8.50 17.48
N ASP A 17 -38.90 -8.27 16.39
CA ASP A 17 -39.93 -9.18 15.90
C ASP A 17 -39.36 -10.58 15.59
N GLU A 18 -40.10 -11.62 15.96
CA GLU A 18 -39.72 -13.01 15.70
C GLU A 18 -39.59 -13.31 14.19
N GLU A 19 -40.29 -12.55 13.35
CA GLU A 19 -40.19 -12.63 11.90
C GLU A 19 -38.73 -12.47 11.42
N CYS A 20 -37.97 -11.54 11.99
CA CYS A 20 -36.57 -11.30 11.61
C CYS A 20 -35.70 -12.55 11.86
N VAL A 21 -35.91 -13.22 12.99
CA VAL A 21 -35.21 -14.46 13.34
C VAL A 21 -35.68 -15.62 12.45
N ALA A 22 -36.98 -15.70 12.17
CA ALA A 22 -37.56 -16.73 11.32
C ALA A 22 -37.02 -16.65 9.87
N VAL A 23 -36.88 -15.44 9.32
CA VAL A 23 -36.27 -15.17 8.01
C VAL A 23 -34.82 -15.65 7.98
N TYR A 24 -34.02 -15.32 9.01
CA TYR A 24 -32.64 -15.78 9.11
C TYR A 24 -32.56 -17.32 9.14
N LYS A 25 -33.35 -17.96 10.02
CA LYS A 25 -33.39 -19.43 10.14
C LYS A 25 -33.84 -20.10 8.84
N ARG A 26 -34.78 -19.49 8.11
CA ARG A 26 -35.22 -19.97 6.80
C ARG A 26 -34.08 -19.92 5.77
N ALA A 27 -33.39 -18.78 5.65
CA ALA A 27 -32.26 -18.64 4.72
C ALA A 27 -31.15 -19.66 5.03
N ARG A 28 -30.87 -19.88 6.32
CA ARG A 28 -29.94 -20.94 6.74
C ARG A 28 -30.40 -22.34 6.32
N ARG A 29 -31.68 -22.69 6.52
CA ARG A 29 -32.22 -24.00 6.10
C ARG A 29 -32.11 -24.21 4.59
N LEU A 30 -32.17 -23.13 3.82
CA LEU A 30 -31.97 -23.14 2.36
C LEU A 30 -30.48 -23.21 1.95
N GLY A 31 -29.55 -23.31 2.90
CA GLY A 31 -28.12 -23.43 2.62
C GLY A 31 -27.44 -22.12 2.25
N CYS A 32 -27.99 -20.96 2.63
CA CYS A 32 -27.33 -19.68 2.40
C CYS A 32 -26.14 -19.48 3.36
N ASP A 33 -24.96 -19.19 2.83
CA ASP A 33 -23.75 -18.86 3.59
C ASP A 33 -23.81 -17.43 4.18
N LEU A 34 -24.51 -16.56 3.47
CA LEU A 34 -24.75 -15.16 3.83
C LEU A 34 -26.25 -14.89 3.81
N VAL A 35 -26.73 -14.16 4.81
CA VAL A 35 -28.11 -13.71 4.89
C VAL A 35 -28.13 -12.20 4.98
N LYS A 36 -28.85 -11.53 4.07
CA LYS A 36 -29.05 -10.09 4.08
C LYS A 36 -30.48 -9.76 4.43
N ILE A 37 -30.68 -9.00 5.51
CA ILE A 37 -31.99 -8.49 5.93
C ILE A 37 -31.89 -6.97 6.00
N THR A 38 -32.83 -6.26 5.37
CA THR A 38 -32.87 -4.79 5.43
C THR A 38 -34.30 -4.29 5.54
N MET A 39 -34.52 -3.22 6.30
CA MET A 39 -35.82 -2.56 6.47
C MET A 39 -35.64 -1.04 6.58
N PRO A 40 -36.67 -0.21 6.33
CA PRO A 40 -36.54 1.25 6.48
C PRO A 40 -36.41 1.68 7.95
N ALA A 41 -35.60 2.71 8.22
CA ALA A 41 -35.58 3.38 9.53
C ALA A 41 -36.43 4.65 9.52
N SER A 42 -37.14 4.86 10.62
CA SER A 42 -37.94 6.06 10.90
C SER A 42 -37.35 6.89 12.05
N ARG A 43 -36.67 6.23 13.00
CA ARG A 43 -36.10 6.84 14.20
C ARG A 43 -34.67 6.34 14.46
N MET A 44 -33.97 6.96 15.42
CA MET A 44 -32.60 6.59 15.74
C MET A 44 -32.52 5.21 16.42
N GLU A 45 -33.51 4.90 17.25
CA GLU A 45 -33.62 3.66 18.03
C GLU A 45 -33.65 2.42 17.12
N ASP A 46 -34.20 2.55 15.91
CA ASP A 46 -34.21 1.50 14.89
C ASP A 46 -32.78 1.02 14.55
N ASN A 47 -31.79 1.94 14.60
CA ASN A 47 -30.38 1.62 14.35
C ASN A 47 -29.69 0.90 15.52
N LEU A 48 -30.15 1.13 16.75
CA LEU A 48 -29.71 0.38 17.92
C LEU A 48 -30.35 -1.02 17.91
N ALA A 49 -31.63 -1.11 17.56
CA ALA A 49 -32.36 -2.38 17.50
C ALA A 49 -31.70 -3.37 16.51
N VAL A 50 -31.29 -2.92 15.31
CA VAL A 50 -30.56 -3.78 14.36
C VAL A 50 -29.17 -4.18 14.86
N HIS A 51 -28.53 -3.36 15.70
CA HIS A 51 -27.27 -3.75 16.34
C HIS A 51 -27.49 -4.88 17.35
N VAL A 52 -28.50 -4.76 18.21
CA VAL A 52 -28.89 -5.81 19.16
C VAL A 52 -29.28 -7.10 18.43
N PHE A 53 -30.07 -7.00 17.36
CA PHE A 53 -30.45 -8.15 16.55
C PHE A 53 -29.23 -8.88 15.95
N ARG A 54 -28.26 -8.15 15.38
CA ARG A 54 -27.03 -8.75 14.86
C ARG A 54 -26.25 -9.47 15.96
N HIS A 55 -26.07 -8.83 17.10
CA HIS A 55 -25.37 -9.43 18.24
C HIS A 55 -26.08 -10.71 18.74
N LYS A 56 -27.41 -10.69 18.82
CA LYS A 56 -28.22 -11.87 19.15
C LYS A 56 -27.99 -13.01 18.17
N ILE A 57 -28.01 -12.75 16.86
CA ILE A 57 -27.75 -13.79 15.85
C ILE A 57 -26.31 -14.28 15.92
N GLU A 58 -25.32 -13.39 16.02
CA GLU A 58 -23.89 -13.77 16.12
C GLU A 58 -23.59 -14.65 17.35
N THR A 59 -24.28 -14.44 18.47
CA THR A 59 -24.08 -15.20 19.72
C THR A 59 -24.87 -16.51 19.78
N THR A 60 -26.02 -16.58 19.10
CA THR A 60 -26.90 -17.76 19.14
C THR A 60 -26.76 -18.68 17.93
N GLU A 61 -26.24 -18.17 16.80
CA GLU A 61 -26.21 -18.85 15.52
C GLU A 61 -24.85 -18.62 14.82
N THR A 62 -24.11 -19.69 14.53
CA THR A 62 -22.71 -19.56 14.04
C THR A 62 -22.51 -19.93 12.57
N ARG A 63 -23.55 -20.43 11.89
CA ARG A 63 -23.39 -21.06 10.57
C ARG A 63 -23.41 -20.08 9.39
N SER A 64 -24.38 -19.16 9.36
CA SER A 64 -24.55 -18.21 8.25
C SER A 64 -24.24 -16.79 8.72
N ARG A 65 -23.41 -16.06 7.98
CA ARG A 65 -23.07 -14.67 8.33
C ARG A 65 -24.23 -13.73 8.01
N LEU A 66 -24.51 -12.79 8.90
CA LEU A 66 -25.63 -11.85 8.76
C LEU A 66 -25.14 -10.47 8.29
N ILE A 67 -25.83 -9.93 7.27
CA ILE A 67 -25.76 -8.54 6.82
C ILE A 67 -27.08 -7.91 7.20
N ALA A 68 -27.10 -7.00 8.18
CA ALA A 68 -28.33 -6.35 8.61
C ALA A 68 -28.13 -4.87 8.91
N TYR A 69 -28.93 -4.03 8.25
CA TYR A 69 -28.91 -2.59 8.40
C TYR A 69 -30.23 -1.98 7.91
N ASN A 70 -30.50 -0.76 8.35
CA ASN A 70 -31.65 0.02 7.96
C ASN A 70 -31.42 0.82 6.67
N THR A 71 -32.45 0.94 5.84
CA THR A 71 -32.45 1.75 4.62
C THR A 71 -33.00 3.16 4.89
N GLY A 72 -32.78 4.06 3.92
CA GLY A 72 -33.17 5.47 4.01
C GLY A 72 -32.16 6.32 4.77
N LYS A 73 -32.39 7.65 4.77
CA LYS A 73 -31.44 8.63 5.37
C LYS A 73 -31.23 8.40 6.87
N GLN A 74 -32.28 8.03 7.59
CA GLN A 74 -32.20 7.73 9.03
C GLN A 74 -31.52 6.38 9.32
N GLY A 75 -31.39 5.50 8.32
CA GLY A 75 -30.75 4.19 8.46
C GLY A 75 -29.23 4.21 8.34
N ARG A 76 -28.64 5.33 7.88
CA ARG A 76 -27.20 5.48 7.63
C ARG A 76 -26.31 5.09 8.82
N PRO A 77 -26.63 5.42 10.09
CA PRO A 77 -25.84 4.95 11.21
C PRO A 77 -25.68 3.43 11.19
N SER A 78 -26.77 2.67 11.09
CA SER A 78 -26.69 1.21 11.05
C SER A 78 -25.89 0.66 9.86
N MET A 79 -25.87 1.36 8.71
CA MET A 79 -25.00 1.03 7.58
C MET A 79 -23.53 1.20 7.94
N CYS A 80 -23.15 2.31 8.58
CA CYS A 80 -21.77 2.56 9.00
C CYS A 80 -21.26 1.48 9.96
N PHE A 81 -22.10 1.05 10.92
CA PHE A 81 -21.74 0.00 11.88
C PHE A 81 -21.97 -1.42 11.36
N ASN A 82 -22.36 -1.61 10.10
CA ASN A 82 -22.44 -2.94 9.49
C ASN A 82 -21.05 -3.42 9.06
N LYS A 83 -20.65 -4.58 9.59
CA LYS A 83 -19.28 -5.11 9.46
C LYS A 83 -19.07 -5.89 8.16
N ILE A 84 -20.13 -6.44 7.57
CA ILE A 84 -20.03 -7.39 6.48
C ILE A 84 -20.74 -6.83 5.25
N LEU A 85 -19.98 -6.60 4.18
CA LEU A 85 -20.50 -6.27 2.84
C LEU A 85 -21.56 -5.15 2.83
N THR A 86 -21.33 -4.08 3.59
CA THR A 86 -22.17 -2.87 3.54
C THR A 86 -22.15 -2.30 2.12
N PRO A 87 -23.30 -2.13 1.47
CA PRO A 87 -23.32 -1.50 0.16
C PRO A 87 -23.04 -0.01 0.29
N VAL A 88 -22.16 0.48 -0.57
CA VAL A 88 -21.76 1.88 -0.62
C VAL A 88 -22.05 2.45 -2.01
N LYS A 89 -22.37 3.74 -2.06
CA LYS A 89 -22.49 4.46 -3.34
C LYS A 89 -21.12 4.94 -3.81
N TYR A 90 -20.93 4.92 -5.12
CA TYR A 90 -19.78 5.57 -5.74
C TYR A 90 -20.03 7.09 -5.85
N PRO A 91 -19.05 7.97 -5.56
CA PRO A 91 -19.16 9.41 -5.79
C PRO A 91 -19.11 9.73 -7.31
N SER A 92 -20.15 9.35 -8.05
CA SER A 92 -20.26 9.69 -9.49
C SER A 92 -20.83 11.09 -9.65
N ALA A 93 -20.13 11.95 -10.40
CA ALA A 93 -20.57 13.30 -10.76
C ALA A 93 -21.69 13.34 -11.83
N LYS A 94 -22.15 12.18 -12.34
CA LYS A 94 -23.25 12.08 -13.31
C LYS A 94 -24.16 10.92 -12.95
N ALA A 95 -25.05 11.13 -11.99
CA ALA A 95 -26.12 10.19 -11.72
C ALA A 95 -27.33 10.55 -12.61
N ASN A 96 -27.73 9.64 -13.49
CA ASN A 96 -29.05 9.70 -14.12
C ASN A 96 -30.13 9.72 -13.01
N THR A 97 -31.26 10.39 -13.26
CA THR A 97 -32.30 10.74 -12.27
C THR A 97 -32.86 9.53 -11.50
N GLU A 98 -32.85 8.33 -12.09
CA GLU A 98 -33.27 7.09 -11.44
C GLU A 98 -32.22 6.49 -10.51
N SER A 99 -30.94 6.47 -10.92
CA SER A 99 -29.82 6.04 -10.07
C SER A 99 -29.60 6.96 -8.88
N ALA A 100 -29.92 8.26 -9.04
CA ALA A 100 -29.89 9.24 -7.96
C ALA A 100 -30.93 8.95 -6.86
N LYS A 101 -32.13 8.48 -7.22
CA LYS A 101 -33.17 8.09 -6.26
C LYS A 101 -32.82 6.80 -5.51
N ALA A 102 -32.26 5.80 -6.20
CA ALA A 102 -31.80 4.56 -5.57
C ALA A 102 -30.58 4.74 -4.66
N ALA A 103 -29.73 5.74 -4.94
CA ALA A 103 -28.60 6.13 -4.11
C ALA A 103 -29.01 7.08 -2.96
N ASP A 104 -30.25 7.58 -2.94
CA ASP A 104 -30.72 8.45 -1.87
C ASP A 104 -30.81 7.64 -0.56
N GLY A 105 -30.20 8.18 0.49
CA GLY A 105 -30.02 7.45 1.76
C GLY A 105 -28.77 6.55 1.84
N MET A 106 -28.10 6.19 0.74
CA MET A 106 -26.84 5.40 0.81
C MET A 106 -25.63 6.26 1.24
N VAL A 107 -24.66 5.59 1.87
CA VAL A 107 -23.37 6.14 2.29
C VAL A 107 -22.26 5.77 1.31
N THR A 108 -21.24 6.62 1.17
CA THR A 108 -19.98 6.30 0.49
C THR A 108 -19.04 5.55 1.44
N ALA A 109 -18.03 4.88 0.88
CA ALA A 109 -16.99 4.25 1.71
C ALA A 109 -16.26 5.27 2.60
N LYS A 110 -15.99 6.47 2.08
CA LYS A 110 -15.35 7.56 2.84
C LYS A 110 -16.20 7.96 4.04
N GLU A 111 -17.50 8.21 3.85
CA GLU A 111 -18.42 8.59 4.92
C GLU A 111 -18.50 7.51 6.01
N VAL A 112 -18.55 6.22 5.64
CA VAL A 112 -18.53 5.11 6.61
C VAL A 112 -17.31 5.19 7.52
N PHE A 113 -16.11 5.33 6.94
CA PHE A 113 -14.88 5.39 7.73
C PHE A 113 -14.80 6.64 8.59
N THR A 114 -15.14 7.80 8.02
CA THR A 114 -15.20 9.04 8.79
C THR A 114 -16.14 8.91 9.98
N SER A 115 -17.31 8.29 9.81
CA SER A 115 -18.24 8.04 10.93
C SER A 115 -17.69 7.06 11.96
N LEU A 116 -17.05 5.96 11.54
CA LEU A 116 -16.51 4.96 12.46
C LEU A 116 -15.39 5.53 13.34
N PHE A 117 -14.49 6.33 12.77
CA PHE A 117 -13.47 7.05 13.54
C PHE A 117 -14.07 8.14 14.45
N ALA A 118 -15.01 8.94 13.93
CA ALA A 118 -15.68 9.96 14.74
C ALA A 118 -16.53 9.37 15.88
N SER A 119 -16.94 8.10 15.75
CA SER A 119 -17.67 7.36 16.78
C SER A 119 -16.75 6.54 17.70
N PHE A 120 -15.43 6.71 17.61
CA PHE A 120 -14.45 6.00 18.43
C PHE A 120 -14.50 4.47 18.31
N VAL A 121 -15.05 3.95 17.21
CA VAL A 121 -14.98 2.51 16.90
C VAL A 121 -13.58 2.13 16.47
N TYR A 122 -12.93 3.03 15.73
CA TYR A 122 -11.54 2.91 15.33
C TYR A 122 -10.75 4.07 15.92
N GLU A 123 -9.53 3.77 16.33
CA GLU A 123 -8.59 4.76 16.86
C GLU A 123 -7.65 5.26 15.74
N PRO A 124 -7.45 6.57 15.62
CA PRO A 124 -6.42 7.12 14.75
C PRO A 124 -5.04 6.55 15.10
N MET A 125 -4.19 6.42 14.10
CA MET A 125 -2.82 5.88 14.26
C MET A 125 -1.83 6.84 13.65
N HIS A 126 -0.64 6.88 14.25
CA HIS A 126 0.48 7.69 13.79
C HIS A 126 1.55 6.77 13.18
N PHE A 127 1.71 6.86 11.87
CA PHE A 127 2.71 6.15 11.09
C PHE A 127 3.95 7.04 10.89
N PHE A 128 5.11 6.42 10.76
CA PHE A 128 6.36 7.15 10.51
C PHE A 128 7.23 6.42 9.50
N ILE A 129 7.92 7.18 8.64
CA ILE A 129 9.12 6.68 7.97
C ILE A 129 10.32 6.88 8.90
N TYR A 130 11.12 5.83 9.07
CA TYR A 130 12.27 5.79 9.98
C TYR A 130 13.58 5.65 9.20
N GLY A 131 14.61 6.40 9.57
CA GLY A 131 15.95 6.24 8.99
C GLY A 131 16.93 7.33 9.43
N ALA A 132 18.21 7.23 9.03
CA ALA A 132 19.25 8.17 9.47
C ALA A 132 18.99 9.63 9.05
N ASN A 133 18.38 9.84 7.89
CA ASN A 133 17.92 11.14 7.42
C ASN A 133 16.71 10.92 6.49
N VAL A 134 15.51 11.23 6.96
CA VAL A 134 14.24 10.97 6.24
C VAL A 134 13.38 12.23 6.07
N SER A 135 13.90 13.40 6.43
CA SER A 135 13.17 14.68 6.37
C SER A 135 12.75 15.07 4.96
N TYR A 136 13.46 14.59 3.93
CA TYR A 136 13.15 14.83 2.51
C TYR A 136 12.15 13.82 1.91
N SER A 137 11.66 12.86 2.70
CA SER A 137 10.77 11.81 2.19
C SER A 137 9.43 12.37 1.75
N LEU A 138 8.98 11.96 0.56
CA LEU A 138 7.64 12.29 0.03
C LEU A 138 6.55 11.32 0.54
N SER A 139 6.93 10.31 1.35
CA SER A 139 5.99 9.32 1.91
C SER A 139 4.89 9.94 2.78
N PRO A 140 5.19 10.91 3.68
CA PRO A 140 4.16 11.61 4.44
C PRO A 140 3.05 12.23 3.58
N ALA A 141 3.43 12.94 2.50
CA ALA A 141 2.46 13.59 1.61
C ALA A 141 1.52 12.56 0.97
N MET A 142 2.08 11.48 0.41
CA MET A 142 1.29 10.38 -0.18
C MET A 142 0.32 9.74 0.80
N HIS A 143 0.82 9.31 1.96
CA HIS A 143 0.03 8.55 2.91
C HIS A 143 -1.07 9.42 3.53
N ASN A 144 -0.76 10.68 3.89
CA ASN A 144 -1.77 11.60 4.44
C ASN A 144 -2.86 11.92 3.42
N ALA A 145 -2.52 12.14 2.15
CA ALA A 145 -3.51 12.33 1.09
C ALA A 145 -4.40 11.09 0.92
N ALA A 146 -3.82 9.89 0.95
CA ALA A 146 -4.55 8.64 0.87
C ALA A 146 -5.49 8.42 2.07
N TYR A 147 -5.03 8.68 3.30
CA TYR A 147 -5.85 8.60 4.50
C TYR A 147 -7.04 9.56 4.43
N GLY A 148 -6.79 10.83 4.06
CA GLY A 148 -7.84 11.84 3.89
C GLY A 148 -8.87 11.48 2.80
N ALA A 149 -8.41 10.91 1.68
CA ALA A 149 -9.31 10.45 0.62
C ALA A 149 -10.18 9.27 1.05
N CYS A 150 -9.66 8.37 1.88
CA CYS A 150 -10.40 7.24 2.43
C CYS A 150 -11.20 7.57 3.70
N GLY A 151 -11.15 8.81 4.20
CA GLY A 151 -11.90 9.23 5.38
C GLY A 151 -11.31 8.73 6.70
N MET A 152 -10.01 8.41 6.70
CA MET A 152 -9.27 7.94 7.87
C MET A 152 -8.44 9.10 8.45
N PRO A 153 -8.49 9.35 9.76
CA PRO A 153 -7.76 10.43 10.43
C PRO A 153 -6.34 10.01 10.86
N HIS A 154 -5.77 8.97 10.25
CA HIS A 154 -4.38 8.59 10.51
C HIS A 154 -3.43 9.71 10.06
N THR A 155 -2.26 9.78 10.68
CA THR A 155 -1.19 10.67 10.23
C THR A 155 0.04 9.86 9.85
N TYR A 156 0.81 10.35 8.90
CA TYR A 156 2.11 9.82 8.53
C TYR A 156 3.16 10.92 8.66
N GLY A 157 4.22 10.66 9.43
CA GLY A 157 5.33 11.60 9.69
C GLY A 157 6.70 11.03 9.37
N THR A 158 7.74 11.79 9.69
CA THR A 158 9.15 11.39 9.55
C THR A 158 9.77 11.24 10.94
N HIS A 159 10.66 10.26 11.09
CA HIS A 159 11.42 10.04 12.32
C HIS A 159 12.88 9.70 12.00
N SER A 160 13.78 10.66 12.20
CA SER A 160 15.21 10.45 11.95
C SER A 160 15.91 9.82 13.16
N SER A 161 16.69 8.76 12.97
CA SER A 161 17.43 8.07 14.03
C SER A 161 18.68 7.37 13.49
N SER A 162 19.75 7.31 14.29
CA SER A 162 21.07 6.75 13.93
C SER A 162 21.26 5.26 14.27
N SER A 163 20.26 4.58 14.85
CA SER A 163 20.32 3.16 15.19
C SER A 163 19.26 2.34 14.45
N LEU A 164 19.48 1.03 14.28
CA LEU A 164 18.61 0.12 13.52
C LEU A 164 17.95 -0.95 14.40
N ASP A 165 17.93 -0.77 15.72
CA ASP A 165 17.48 -1.81 16.65
C ASP A 165 16.00 -2.20 16.46
N ASP A 166 15.19 -1.34 15.85
CA ASP A 166 13.77 -1.57 15.56
C ASP A 166 13.47 -2.16 14.15
N PHE A 167 14.44 -2.13 13.22
CA PHE A 167 14.21 -2.46 11.80
C PHE A 167 14.14 -3.97 11.53
N LYS A 168 14.68 -4.80 12.44
CA LYS A 168 14.77 -6.27 12.30
C LYS A 168 13.41 -6.98 12.27
N ARG A 169 12.33 -6.27 12.58
CA ARG A 169 10.96 -6.81 12.65
C ARG A 169 10.15 -6.65 11.37
N LEU A 170 10.55 -5.77 10.46
CA LEU A 170 9.76 -5.34 9.28
C LEU A 170 10.11 -6.08 7.96
N ALA A 171 11.18 -6.87 7.94
CA ALA A 171 11.71 -7.50 6.71
C ALA A 171 11.03 -8.82 6.30
N ARG A 172 9.80 -9.10 6.72
CA ARG A 172 9.13 -10.40 6.55
C ARG A 172 7.81 -10.29 5.77
N GLU A 173 7.85 -9.76 4.55
CA GLU A 173 6.64 -9.63 3.72
C GLU A 173 6.60 -10.60 2.53
N PRO A 174 5.50 -11.36 2.37
CA PRO A 174 5.29 -12.25 1.25
C PRO A 174 4.70 -11.52 0.03
N HIS A 175 5.12 -11.97 -1.15
CA HIS A 175 4.76 -11.51 -2.51
C HIS A 175 5.72 -10.49 -3.16
N PHE A 176 7.00 -10.85 -3.20
CA PHE A 176 8.02 -10.21 -4.03
C PHE A 176 8.39 -11.11 -5.23
N GLY A 177 8.61 -10.50 -6.40
CA GLY A 177 8.99 -11.20 -7.63
C GLY A 177 10.39 -11.82 -7.54
N GLY A 178 10.52 -13.06 -8.02
CA GLY A 178 11.73 -13.87 -7.82
C GLY A 178 12.98 -13.40 -8.57
N VAL A 179 14.14 -13.52 -7.93
CA VAL A 179 15.49 -13.30 -8.49
C VAL A 179 16.35 -14.52 -8.15
N ARG A 180 16.98 -15.16 -9.15
CA ARG A 180 17.75 -16.41 -8.97
C ARG A 180 19.20 -16.18 -8.55
N ASN A 181 19.83 -15.09 -9.01
CA ASN A 181 21.23 -14.77 -8.70
C ASN A 181 21.30 -13.32 -8.24
N VAL A 182 21.85 -13.08 -7.05
CA VAL A 182 21.98 -11.73 -6.48
C VAL A 182 23.46 -11.40 -6.36
N PHE A 183 23.88 -10.31 -7.00
CA PHE A 183 25.23 -9.78 -6.86
C PHE A 183 25.16 -8.48 -6.05
N LEU A 184 26.03 -8.38 -5.04
CA LEU A 184 26.06 -7.25 -4.13
C LEU A 184 27.40 -6.54 -4.23
N CYS A 185 27.37 -5.27 -4.60
CA CYS A 185 28.54 -4.39 -4.60
C CYS A 185 28.26 -3.23 -3.66
N ASN A 186 29.13 -3.01 -2.67
CA ASN A 186 28.97 -1.96 -1.67
C ASN A 186 30.27 -1.17 -1.55
N ARG A 187 30.18 0.10 -1.15
CA ARG A 187 31.34 0.96 -0.90
C ARG A 187 32.28 0.36 0.15
N THR A 188 31.70 -0.25 1.19
CA THR A 188 32.47 -0.95 2.24
C THR A 188 32.35 -2.45 2.01
N LEU A 189 33.46 -3.08 1.61
CA LEU A 189 33.51 -4.50 1.28
C LEU A 189 33.09 -5.40 2.44
N GLU A 190 33.49 -5.07 3.67
CA GLU A 190 33.12 -5.83 4.87
C GLU A 190 31.60 -5.86 5.12
N ASN A 191 30.91 -4.74 4.86
CA ASN A 191 29.45 -4.67 4.95
C ASN A 191 28.78 -5.51 3.85
N ALA A 192 29.37 -5.56 2.66
CA ALA A 192 28.88 -6.43 1.58
C ALA A 192 28.98 -7.91 1.98
N TRP A 193 30.11 -8.32 2.55
CA TRP A 193 30.31 -9.69 3.03
C TRP A 193 29.39 -10.04 4.19
N THR A 194 29.23 -9.14 5.17
CA THR A 194 28.31 -9.34 6.30
C THR A 194 26.88 -9.59 5.81
N LEU A 195 26.41 -8.77 4.87
CA LEU A 195 25.06 -8.89 4.33
C LEU A 195 24.90 -10.16 3.47
N ALA A 196 25.87 -10.45 2.61
CA ALA A 196 25.85 -11.66 1.80
C ALA A 196 25.90 -12.93 2.66
N HIS A 197 26.71 -12.94 3.72
CA HIS A 197 26.78 -14.04 4.67
C HIS A 197 25.43 -14.26 5.37
N HIS A 198 24.84 -13.20 5.92
CA HIS A 198 23.54 -13.26 6.59
C HIS A 198 22.45 -13.88 5.70
N TYR A 199 22.33 -13.42 4.45
CA TYR A 199 21.31 -13.96 3.54
C TYR A 199 21.66 -15.37 3.06
N ASN A 200 22.93 -15.70 2.82
CA ASN A 200 23.31 -17.06 2.45
C ASN A 200 23.07 -18.06 3.60
N GLU A 201 23.24 -17.67 4.86
CA GLU A 201 22.85 -18.50 6.01
C GLU A 201 21.33 -18.73 6.05
N LEU A 202 20.53 -17.67 5.84
CA LEU A 202 19.08 -17.79 5.78
C LEU A 202 18.61 -18.70 4.64
N ILE A 203 19.24 -18.59 3.45
CA ILE A 203 18.98 -19.46 2.30
C ILE A 203 19.33 -20.91 2.64
N GLY A 204 20.53 -21.15 3.18
CA GLY A 204 21.01 -22.50 3.53
C GLY A 204 20.20 -23.17 4.64
N ALA A 205 19.67 -22.38 5.57
CA ALA A 205 18.80 -22.84 6.65
C ALA A 205 17.33 -23.05 6.23
N ASN A 206 16.97 -22.80 4.95
CA ASN A 206 15.58 -22.72 4.49
C ASN A 206 14.70 -21.80 5.36
N ALA A 207 15.30 -20.75 5.93
CA ALA A 207 14.62 -19.81 6.83
C ALA A 207 13.83 -18.72 6.07
N ILE A 208 13.91 -18.73 4.73
CA ILE A 208 13.15 -17.86 3.83
C ILE A 208 12.00 -18.71 3.25
N SER A 209 10.82 -18.57 3.83
CA SER A 209 9.61 -19.36 3.48
C SER A 209 9.19 -19.23 2.01
N GLU A 210 9.61 -18.15 1.36
CA GLU A 210 9.24 -17.77 0.00
C GLU A 210 10.20 -18.31 -1.07
N LEU A 211 11.32 -18.89 -0.64
CA LEU A 211 12.34 -19.43 -1.53
C LEU A 211 11.98 -20.86 -1.90
N ASP A 212 11.74 -21.11 -3.19
CA ASP A 212 11.45 -22.45 -3.68
C ASP A 212 12.59 -23.41 -3.29
N HIS A 213 12.25 -24.46 -2.53
CA HIS A 213 13.21 -25.44 -2.03
C HIS A 213 14.06 -26.09 -3.14
N ALA A 214 13.51 -26.22 -4.35
CA ALA A 214 14.27 -26.75 -5.50
C ALA A 214 15.32 -25.75 -6.03
N ASN A 215 15.09 -24.45 -5.85
CA ASN A 215 15.96 -23.36 -6.31
C ASN A 215 16.86 -22.80 -5.20
N ALA A 216 16.55 -23.04 -3.92
CA ALA A 216 17.34 -22.61 -2.77
C ALA A 216 18.78 -23.14 -2.80
N ALA A 217 18.96 -24.40 -3.22
CA ALA A 217 20.27 -25.02 -3.39
C ALA A 217 21.18 -24.29 -4.41
N TYR A 218 20.60 -23.47 -5.29
CA TYR A 218 21.32 -22.78 -6.37
C TYR A 218 21.26 -21.25 -6.26
N THR A 219 20.58 -20.72 -5.24
CA THR A 219 20.44 -19.27 -5.02
C THR A 219 21.55 -18.83 -4.07
N GLN A 220 22.35 -17.86 -4.50
CA GLN A 220 23.44 -17.33 -3.67
C GLN A 220 23.54 -15.81 -3.84
N VAL A 221 23.74 -15.12 -2.72
CA VAL A 221 24.17 -13.72 -2.69
C VAL A 221 25.68 -13.70 -2.82
N ARG A 222 26.19 -13.15 -3.92
CA ARG A 222 27.63 -13.08 -4.24
C ARG A 222 28.12 -11.64 -4.13
N VAL A 223 29.29 -11.43 -3.54
CA VAL A 223 29.89 -10.10 -3.43
C VAL A 223 30.75 -9.82 -4.65
N LEU A 224 30.61 -8.61 -5.22
CA LEU A 224 31.60 -8.03 -6.13
C LEU A 224 32.55 -7.18 -5.28
N GLU A 225 33.85 -7.40 -5.44
CA GLU A 225 34.88 -6.75 -4.60
C GLU A 225 34.92 -5.24 -4.79
N SER A 226 34.61 -4.77 -6.00
CA SER A 226 34.55 -3.35 -6.32
C SER A 226 33.61 -3.08 -7.51
N PHE A 227 33.27 -1.81 -7.72
CA PHE A 227 32.49 -1.38 -8.89
C PHE A 227 33.26 -1.53 -10.21
N GLU A 228 34.59 -1.56 -10.16
CA GLU A 228 35.47 -1.76 -11.33
C GLU A 228 35.66 -3.25 -11.67
N SER A 229 35.17 -4.15 -10.81
CA SER A 229 35.31 -5.59 -11.01
C SER A 229 34.68 -6.04 -12.33
N ALA A 230 35.41 -6.90 -13.06
CA ALA A 230 34.87 -7.51 -14.26
C ALA A 230 33.67 -8.39 -13.92
N TRP A 231 32.61 -8.33 -14.73
CA TRP A 231 31.48 -9.24 -14.56
C TRP A 231 31.95 -10.70 -14.66
N PRO A 232 31.54 -11.58 -13.73
CA PRO A 232 31.97 -12.98 -13.73
C PRO A 232 31.70 -13.68 -15.07
N LYS A 233 32.73 -14.29 -15.67
CA LYS A 233 32.66 -14.89 -17.02
C LYS A 233 31.68 -16.06 -17.13
N ASP A 234 31.45 -16.77 -16.03
CA ASP A 234 30.57 -17.93 -15.99
C ASP A 234 29.06 -17.55 -15.91
N PHE A 235 28.76 -16.25 -15.82
CA PHE A 235 27.40 -15.75 -15.66
C PHE A 235 26.99 -14.89 -16.85
N ARG A 236 25.71 -15.00 -17.23
CA ARG A 236 25.10 -14.09 -18.19
C ARG A 236 25.16 -12.65 -17.66
N GLN A 237 25.22 -11.69 -18.56
CA GLN A 237 25.12 -10.27 -18.25
C GLN A 237 23.81 -9.98 -17.49
N PRO A 238 23.80 -8.97 -16.59
CA PRO A 238 22.61 -8.63 -15.84
C PRO A 238 21.51 -8.12 -16.78
N SER A 239 20.31 -8.66 -16.62
CA SER A 239 19.10 -8.17 -17.30
C SER A 239 18.28 -7.23 -16.42
N MET A 240 18.66 -7.10 -15.14
CA MET A 240 18.12 -6.14 -14.19
C MET A 240 19.26 -5.64 -13.30
N ILE A 241 19.33 -4.33 -13.10
CA ILE A 241 20.25 -3.67 -12.17
C ILE A 241 19.42 -2.75 -11.28
N VAL A 242 19.61 -2.85 -9.96
CA VAL A 242 18.94 -1.97 -8.98
C VAL A 242 20.01 -1.17 -8.27
N SER A 243 20.00 0.16 -8.46
CA SER A 243 20.84 1.08 -7.71
C SER A 243 20.10 1.52 -6.45
N SER A 244 20.75 1.31 -5.31
CA SER A 244 20.38 1.89 -4.02
C SER A 244 21.46 2.85 -3.52
N ILE A 245 22.23 3.44 -4.45
CA ILE A 245 23.36 4.31 -4.12
C ILE A 245 22.80 5.69 -3.76
N PRO A 246 23.08 6.21 -2.56
CA PRO A 246 22.69 7.57 -2.21
C PRO A 246 23.30 8.55 -3.20
N THR A 247 22.49 9.48 -3.70
CA THR A 247 22.92 10.54 -4.63
C THR A 247 23.81 11.59 -3.98
N GLN A 248 23.90 11.58 -2.66
CA GLN A 248 24.74 12.45 -1.86
C GLN A 248 25.32 11.65 -0.71
N THR A 249 26.57 11.93 -0.33
CA THR A 249 27.18 11.41 0.89
C THR A 249 26.62 12.15 2.13
N ALA A 250 26.91 11.64 3.33
CA ALA A 250 26.37 12.22 4.58
C ALA A 250 26.82 13.68 4.82
N ASP A 251 27.96 14.08 4.26
CA ASP A 251 28.52 15.44 4.25
C ASP A 251 27.90 16.35 3.16
N GLY A 252 27.03 15.80 2.29
CA GLY A 252 26.34 16.52 1.23
C GLY A 252 27.09 16.60 -0.10
N THR A 253 28.15 15.81 -0.28
CA THR A 253 28.89 15.75 -1.55
C THR A 253 28.10 14.91 -2.56
N PRO A 254 27.83 15.41 -3.79
CA PRO A 254 27.12 14.62 -4.80
C PRO A 254 27.87 13.35 -5.18
N THR A 255 27.16 12.23 -5.14
CA THR A 255 27.66 10.92 -5.60
C THR A 255 27.56 10.88 -7.12
N ASN A 256 28.64 11.26 -7.81
CA ASN A 256 28.72 11.25 -9.28
C ASN A 256 29.01 9.85 -9.84
N PHE A 257 28.12 8.90 -9.57
CA PHE A 257 28.31 7.50 -9.96
C PHE A 257 27.56 7.15 -11.25
N THR A 258 28.19 6.31 -12.08
CA THR A 258 27.61 5.70 -13.28
C THR A 258 27.83 4.20 -13.23
N ILE A 259 26.93 3.44 -13.86
CA ILE A 259 27.07 1.99 -13.96
C ILE A 259 28.26 1.65 -14.87
N PRO A 260 29.15 0.74 -14.45
CA PRO A 260 30.24 0.26 -15.29
C PRO A 260 29.74 -0.25 -16.65
N GLU A 261 30.35 0.21 -17.76
CA GLU A 261 29.89 -0.15 -19.11
C GLU A 261 29.93 -1.65 -19.38
N ASN A 262 30.84 -2.37 -18.73
CA ASN A 262 30.96 -3.82 -18.81
C ASN A 262 29.77 -4.58 -18.20
N TRP A 263 28.95 -3.94 -17.36
CA TRP A 263 27.72 -4.51 -16.80
C TRP A 263 26.50 -4.23 -17.71
N LEU A 264 26.61 -3.28 -18.64
CA LEU A 264 25.52 -2.88 -19.54
C LEU A 264 25.53 -3.63 -20.89
N LYS A 265 26.30 -4.73 -20.98
CA LYS A 265 26.56 -5.46 -22.23
C LYS A 265 25.52 -6.54 -22.55
N SER A 266 24.38 -6.56 -21.86
CA SER A 266 23.30 -7.49 -22.18
C SER A 266 22.83 -7.28 -23.65
N PRO A 267 22.83 -8.33 -24.50
CA PRO A 267 22.48 -8.20 -25.92
C PRO A 267 20.99 -7.91 -26.15
N THR A 268 20.14 -8.22 -25.17
CA THR A 268 18.70 -7.93 -25.21
C THR A 268 18.34 -6.64 -24.46
N GLY A 269 19.33 -5.89 -23.97
CA GLY A 269 19.12 -4.84 -22.99
C GLY A 269 18.72 -5.39 -21.61
N GLY A 270 18.06 -4.56 -20.82
CA GLY A 270 17.70 -4.87 -19.43
C GLY A 270 16.91 -3.77 -18.76
N VAL A 271 16.58 -3.95 -17.48
CA VAL A 271 15.90 -2.94 -16.67
C VAL A 271 16.88 -2.35 -15.68
N MET A 272 17.03 -1.04 -15.68
CA MET A 272 17.74 -0.31 -14.63
C MET A 272 16.72 0.37 -13.73
N VAL A 273 16.78 0.10 -12.44
CA VAL A 273 15.94 0.69 -11.41
C VAL A 273 16.81 1.55 -10.52
N GLU A 274 16.51 2.84 -10.42
CA GLU A 274 17.16 3.76 -9.47
C GLU A 274 16.19 4.04 -8.32
N LEU A 275 16.60 3.72 -7.09
CA LEU A 275 15.77 3.97 -5.91
C LEU A 275 15.87 5.42 -5.41
N ALA A 276 16.94 6.13 -5.77
CA ALA A 276 17.06 7.55 -5.47
C ALA A 276 16.14 8.39 -6.38
N TYR A 277 15.31 9.23 -5.76
CA TYR A 277 14.40 10.16 -6.45
C TYR A 277 14.83 11.63 -6.33
N ARG A 278 16.00 11.91 -5.73
CA ARG A 278 16.59 13.27 -5.68
C ARG A 278 18.10 13.20 -5.90
N PRO A 279 18.71 13.97 -6.82
CA PRO A 279 18.06 14.74 -7.89
C PRO A 279 17.29 13.85 -8.88
N LEU A 280 16.30 14.38 -9.60
CA LEU A 280 15.64 13.65 -10.71
C LEU A 280 16.64 13.26 -11.80
N MET A 281 17.64 14.12 -12.01
CA MET A 281 18.68 13.89 -13.01
C MET A 281 20.00 13.48 -12.35
N THR A 282 20.11 12.20 -11.99
CA THR A 282 21.40 11.62 -11.57
C THR A 282 22.27 11.29 -12.79
N PRO A 283 23.60 11.10 -12.62
CA PRO A 283 24.44 10.62 -13.71
C PRO A 283 24.01 9.24 -14.23
N ILE A 284 23.46 8.36 -13.37
CA ILE A 284 22.80 7.11 -13.79
C ILE A 284 21.64 7.41 -14.74
N VAL A 285 20.74 8.33 -14.41
CA VAL A 285 19.59 8.69 -15.27
C VAL A 285 20.09 9.15 -16.64
N LYS A 286 21.10 10.03 -16.68
CA LYS A 286 21.71 10.50 -17.94
C LYS A 286 22.30 9.35 -18.75
N GLN A 287 23.06 8.48 -18.09
CA GLN A 287 23.68 7.32 -18.72
C GLN A 287 22.63 6.36 -19.30
N MET A 288 21.61 6.02 -18.54
CA MET A 288 20.60 5.04 -18.97
C MET A 288 19.72 5.58 -20.09
N ARG A 289 19.39 6.88 -20.09
CA ARG A 289 18.75 7.53 -21.25
C ARG A 289 19.58 7.37 -22.52
N ALA A 290 20.90 7.49 -22.43
CA ALA A 290 21.79 7.26 -23.57
C ALA A 290 21.83 5.78 -24.01
N GLN A 291 21.57 4.81 -23.13
CA GLN A 291 21.54 3.38 -23.45
C GLN A 291 20.16 2.87 -23.92
N ALA A 292 19.13 3.72 -23.98
CA ALA A 292 17.77 3.31 -24.38
C ALA A 292 17.72 2.63 -25.76
N HIS A 293 18.56 3.08 -26.70
CA HIS A 293 18.68 2.48 -28.05
C HIS A 293 19.19 1.03 -28.05
N LYS A 294 19.79 0.56 -26.95
CA LYS A 294 20.26 -0.82 -26.77
C LYS A 294 19.26 -1.70 -26.00
N GLY A 295 18.00 -1.25 -25.88
CA GLY A 295 16.94 -1.99 -25.19
C GLY A 295 16.98 -1.88 -23.67
N TRP A 296 17.75 -0.95 -23.11
CA TRP A 296 17.72 -0.67 -21.67
C TRP A 296 16.52 0.20 -21.31
N MET A 297 15.63 -0.31 -20.46
CA MET A 297 14.54 0.44 -19.86
C MET A 297 15.00 1.00 -18.51
N PHE A 298 14.68 2.26 -18.25
CA PHE A 298 15.02 2.94 -17.01
C PHE A 298 13.75 3.23 -16.22
N MET A 299 13.75 2.87 -14.93
CA MET A 299 12.73 3.23 -13.96
C MET A 299 13.38 4.10 -12.90
N ASP A 300 12.84 5.30 -12.71
CA ASP A 300 13.38 6.24 -11.73
C ASP A 300 12.73 6.08 -10.35
N GLY A 301 13.22 6.83 -9.37
CA GLY A 301 12.69 6.75 -8.02
C GLY A 301 11.22 7.20 -7.91
N PHE A 302 10.68 7.99 -8.84
CA PHE A 302 9.25 8.35 -8.89
C PHE A 302 8.38 7.26 -9.51
N ASP A 303 8.95 6.35 -10.31
CA ASP A 303 8.27 5.13 -10.74
C ASP A 303 8.14 4.14 -9.57
N VAL A 304 9.17 4.03 -8.73
CA VAL A 304 9.27 3.00 -7.68
C VAL A 304 8.63 3.43 -6.36
N LEU A 305 8.88 4.68 -5.93
CA LEU A 305 8.43 5.18 -4.62
C LEU A 305 6.90 5.06 -4.43
N PRO A 306 6.05 5.44 -5.40
CA PRO A 306 4.60 5.25 -5.26
C PRO A 306 4.21 3.79 -5.20
N GLU A 307 4.82 2.89 -5.98
CA GLU A 307 4.48 1.47 -5.96
C GLU A 307 4.75 0.83 -4.57
N GLN A 308 5.88 1.19 -3.94
CA GLN A 308 6.16 0.80 -2.55
C GLN A 308 5.10 1.36 -1.60
N ALA A 309 4.78 2.66 -1.71
CA ALA A 309 3.82 3.31 -0.82
C ALA A 309 2.40 2.75 -0.99
N PHE A 310 2.02 2.32 -2.19
CA PHE A 310 0.74 1.66 -2.44
C PHE A 310 0.63 0.35 -1.67
N ALA A 311 1.66 -0.49 -1.74
CA ALA A 311 1.70 -1.75 -1.01
C ALA A 311 1.60 -1.50 0.49
N GLN A 312 2.42 -0.57 1.03
CA GLN A 312 2.40 -0.20 2.44
C GLN A 312 1.02 0.31 2.89
N PHE A 313 0.37 1.18 2.11
CA PHE A 313 -0.99 1.64 2.42
C PHE A 313 -2.00 0.48 2.43
N GLU A 314 -1.92 -0.41 1.44
CA GLU A 314 -2.80 -1.59 1.35
C GLU A 314 -2.63 -2.51 2.56
N LEU A 315 -1.41 -2.67 3.05
CA LEU A 315 -1.08 -3.48 4.23
C LEU A 315 -1.53 -2.83 5.54
N PHE A 316 -1.27 -1.53 5.73
CA PHE A 316 -1.65 -0.81 6.96
C PHE A 316 -3.16 -0.71 7.15
N THR A 317 -3.91 -0.65 6.05
CA THR A 317 -5.33 -0.31 6.08
C THR A 317 -6.25 -1.46 5.67
N GLY A 318 -5.69 -2.51 5.04
CA GLY A 318 -6.47 -3.58 4.39
C GLY A 318 -7.28 -3.09 3.19
N ARG A 319 -6.98 -1.90 2.64
CA ARG A 319 -7.74 -1.26 1.55
C ARG A 319 -6.87 -0.92 0.35
N ARG A 320 -7.44 -1.09 -0.84
CA ARG A 320 -6.82 -0.68 -2.11
C ARG A 320 -6.34 0.77 -2.06
N ALA A 321 -5.08 0.99 -2.42
CA ALA A 321 -4.49 2.31 -2.43
C ALA A 321 -5.12 3.20 -3.52
N PRO A 322 -5.42 4.48 -3.25
CA PRO A 322 -5.85 5.44 -4.26
C PRO A 322 -4.64 5.87 -5.13
N ARG A 323 -4.16 4.95 -5.98
CA ARG A 323 -2.86 5.03 -6.68
C ARG A 323 -2.63 6.32 -7.45
N LYS A 324 -3.65 6.79 -8.19
CA LYS A 324 -3.56 8.03 -8.97
C LYS A 324 -3.35 9.24 -8.05
N LEU A 325 -4.20 9.39 -7.03
CA LEU A 325 -4.10 10.49 -6.07
C LEU A 325 -2.73 10.51 -5.38
N MET A 326 -2.26 9.34 -4.93
CA MET A 326 -0.96 9.23 -4.28
C MET A 326 0.18 9.65 -5.21
N ARG A 327 0.20 9.21 -6.48
CA ARG A 327 1.18 9.68 -7.49
C ARG A 327 1.09 11.19 -7.73
N ASP A 328 -0.12 11.71 -7.93
CA ASP A 328 -0.34 13.12 -8.18
C ASP A 328 0.18 13.97 -7.00
N GLU A 329 -0.01 13.51 -5.75
CA GLU A 329 0.49 14.22 -4.57
C GLU A 329 2.02 14.17 -4.45
N VAL A 330 2.68 13.05 -4.80
CA VAL A 330 4.17 13.00 -4.87
C VAL A 330 4.69 14.07 -5.80
N ILE A 331 4.14 14.13 -7.01
CA ILE A 331 4.60 15.06 -8.05
C ILE A 331 4.30 16.50 -7.61
N LYS A 332 3.11 16.76 -7.08
CA LYS A 332 2.73 18.09 -6.58
C LYS A 332 3.64 18.57 -5.45
N GLN A 333 3.79 17.78 -4.39
CA GLN A 333 4.63 18.13 -3.24
C GLN A 333 6.09 18.36 -3.68
N TYR A 334 6.59 17.51 -4.58
CA TYR A 334 7.92 17.68 -5.13
C TYR A 334 8.08 19.03 -5.85
N MET A 335 7.13 19.39 -6.71
CA MET A 335 7.16 20.66 -7.45
C MET A 335 7.02 21.87 -6.53
N GLU A 336 6.21 21.78 -5.47
CA GLU A 336 6.06 22.84 -4.47
C GLU A 336 7.39 23.07 -3.73
N GLU A 337 8.07 22.00 -3.29
CA GLU A 337 9.39 22.10 -2.66
C GLU A 337 10.46 22.71 -3.57
N GLN A 338 10.40 22.46 -4.89
CA GLN A 338 11.32 23.09 -5.84
C GLN A 338 11.09 24.60 -6.02
N ASN A 339 9.89 25.10 -5.69
CA ASN A 339 9.51 26.50 -5.85
C ASN A 339 9.59 27.31 -4.54
N GLU A 340 9.96 26.70 -3.41
CA GLU A 340 10.07 27.39 -2.12
C GLU A 340 11.45 28.05 -1.92
N PRO A 341 11.52 29.37 -1.68
CA PRO A 341 12.79 30.10 -1.52
C PRO A 341 13.51 29.88 -0.19
N ALA A 342 12.93 29.12 0.77
CA ALA A 342 13.41 29.01 2.16
C ALA A 342 13.99 27.63 2.54
N LEU A 343 13.97 26.63 1.65
CA LEU A 343 14.57 25.32 1.93
C LEU A 343 16.10 25.38 1.77
N SER A 344 16.83 24.77 2.71
CA SER A 344 18.29 24.70 2.62
C SER A 344 18.72 24.09 1.28
N ALA A 345 19.78 24.63 0.66
CA ALA A 345 20.30 24.19 -0.65
C ALA A 345 20.59 22.67 -0.77
N ARG A 346 20.57 21.92 0.35
CA ARG A 346 20.73 20.47 0.43
C ARG A 346 19.47 19.67 0.04
N ASN A 347 18.28 20.28 0.06
CA ASN A 347 16.99 19.62 -0.21
C ASN A 347 16.40 19.94 -1.59
N LEU A 348 16.95 20.94 -2.29
CA LEU A 348 16.54 21.32 -3.64
C LEU A 348 17.15 20.37 -4.67
N ASP A 349 16.40 20.07 -5.73
CA ASP A 349 16.96 19.32 -6.85
C ASP A 349 17.84 20.25 -7.68
N PRO A 350 19.15 19.99 -7.85
CA PRO A 350 20.01 20.75 -8.75
C PRO A 350 19.59 20.69 -10.23
N ASN A 351 18.68 19.79 -10.63
CA ASN A 351 18.18 19.63 -12.00
C ASN A 351 16.66 19.38 -12.04
N PRO A 352 15.83 20.38 -11.71
CA PRO A 352 14.37 20.22 -11.75
C PRO A 352 13.89 19.93 -13.18
N PRO A 353 12.75 19.25 -13.35
CA PRO A 353 12.19 18.96 -14.67
C PRO A 353 11.78 20.27 -15.35
N SER A 354 11.97 20.35 -16.68
CA SER A 354 11.45 21.46 -17.47
C SER A 354 9.91 21.48 -17.35
N ARG A 355 9.35 22.66 -17.07
CA ARG A 355 7.91 22.91 -16.98
C ARG A 355 7.11 22.35 -18.14
#